data_AF-U2B238-F1
#
_entry.id   AF-U2B238-F1
#
_cell.length_a   1.000
_cell.length_b   1.000
_cell.length_c   1.000
_cell.angle_alpha   90.00
_cell.angle_beta   90.00
_cell.angle_gamma   90.00
#
_symmetry.space_group_name_H-M   'P 1'
#
loop_
_entity.id
_entity.type
_entity.pdbx_description
1 polymer ?
#
loop_
_entity_poly.entity_id
_entity_poly.type
_entity_poly.pdbx_seq_one_letter_code
_entity_poly.pdbx_strand_id
1 'polypeptide(L)'
;MPRRSILSAAERESLLALPDTKDDLIRYYTFSDTDLSIIRQRRGPANRLGFAVQLCYLRFPGILLGVDEPPFPPLLKLVADQLKVSV
;
A
#
# COMPACT_ATOMS: atom_id res chain seq x y z
N MET A 1 -3.86 34.86 -12.11
CA MET A 1 -2.43 34.50 -12.04
C MET A 1 -2.28 32.99 -12.11
N PRO A 2 -1.43 32.44 -12.99
CA PRO A 2 -1.23 31.00 -13.06
C PRO A 2 -0.47 30.54 -11.81
N ARG A 3 -0.95 29.49 -11.14
CA ARG A 3 -0.23 28.88 -10.01
C ARG A 3 1.01 28.18 -10.55
N ARG A 4 2.20 28.69 -10.23
CA ARG A 4 3.46 27.97 -10.47
C ARG A 4 3.50 26.75 -9.55
N SER A 5 3.72 25.56 -10.13
CA SER A 5 3.99 24.36 -9.33
C SER A 5 5.31 24.54 -8.59
N ILE A 6 5.34 24.18 -7.31
CA ILE A 6 6.55 24.21 -6.48
C ILE A 6 7.44 23.00 -6.80
N LEU A 7 6.82 21.87 -7.17
CA LEU A 7 7.51 20.62 -7.49
C LEU A 7 7.57 20.40 -9.00
N SER A 8 8.70 19.88 -9.47
CA SER A 8 8.83 19.23 -10.77
C SER A 8 8.06 17.91 -10.79
N ALA A 9 7.84 17.38 -12.00
CA ALA A 9 7.21 16.07 -12.17
C ALA A 9 8.01 14.95 -11.47
N ALA A 10 9.34 14.99 -11.58
CA ALA A 10 10.23 14.00 -10.98
C ALA A 10 10.23 14.06 -9.43
N GLU A 11 10.22 15.25 -8.84
CA GLU A 11 10.11 15.39 -7.38
C GLU A 11 8.77 14.86 -6.86
N ARG A 12 7.69 15.15 -7.59
CA ARG A 12 6.37 14.62 -7.24
C ARG A 12 6.33 13.09 -7.33
N GLU A 13 6.91 12.52 -8.38
CA GLU A 13 6.98 11.07 -8.56
C GLU A 13 7.81 10.42 -7.44
N SER A 14 8.96 11.01 -7.09
CA SER A 14 9.79 10.54 -5.98
C SER A 14 9.08 10.57 -4.62
N LEU A 15 8.23 11.57 -4.37
CA LEU A 15 7.43 11.65 -3.13
C LEU A 15 6.33 10.58 -3.06
N LEU A 16 5.83 10.13 -4.21
CA LEU A 16 4.76 9.14 -4.32
C LEU A 16 5.30 7.73 -4.63
N ALA A 17 6.62 7.57 -4.65
CA ALA A 17 7.25 6.28 -4.86
C ALA A 17 6.98 5.37 -3.65
N LEU A 18 6.63 4.11 -3.93
CA LEU A 18 6.55 3.09 -2.89
C LEU A 18 7.96 2.73 -2.42
N PRO A 19 8.11 2.32 -1.15
CA PRO A 19 9.39 1.85 -0.66
C PRO A 19 9.76 0.54 -1.36
N ASP A 20 10.97 0.45 -1.88
CA ASP A 20 11.48 -0.69 -2.64
C ASP A 20 12.48 -1.55 -1.84
N THR A 21 12.96 -1.04 -0.69
CA THR A 21 13.80 -1.80 0.24
C THR A 21 12.94 -2.67 1.17
N LYS A 22 13.47 -3.82 1.57
CA LYS A 22 12.78 -4.72 2.51
C LYS A 22 12.54 -4.05 3.88
N ASP A 23 13.51 -3.29 4.37
CA ASP A 23 13.43 -2.65 5.68
C ASP A 23 12.38 -1.55 5.69
N ASP A 24 12.28 -0.75 4.64
CA ASP A 24 11.23 0.27 4.51
C ASP A 24 9.85 -0.37 4.33
N LEU A 25 9.75 -1.45 3.54
CA LEU A 25 8.51 -2.22 3.42
C LEU A 25 8.01 -2.71 4.79
N ILE A 26 8.89 -3.27 5.62
CA ILE A 26 8.55 -3.70 6.99
C ILE A 26 8.15 -2.49 7.83
N ARG A 27 8.90 -1.39 7.77
CA ARG A 27 8.65 -0.18 8.55
C ARG A 27 7.28 0.43 8.27
N TYR A 28 6.89 0.53 7.01
CA TYR A 28 5.62 1.18 6.65
C TYR A 28 4.43 0.21 6.67
N TYR A 29 4.65 -1.07 6.37
CA TYR A 29 3.55 -2.00 6.05
C TYR A 29 3.41 -3.20 6.98
N THR A 30 4.07 -3.19 8.14
CA THR A 30 3.73 -4.14 9.21
C THR A 30 2.36 -3.81 9.79
N PHE A 31 1.49 -4.82 9.90
CA PHE A 31 0.17 -4.67 10.50
C PHE A 31 0.22 -4.77 12.03
N SER A 32 -0.44 -3.81 12.68
CA SER A 32 -0.78 -3.87 14.09
C SER A 32 -2.00 -4.77 14.33
N ASP A 33 -2.29 -5.09 15.59
CA ASP A 33 -3.50 -5.83 15.95
C ASP A 33 -4.79 -5.10 15.54
N THR A 34 -4.78 -3.76 15.58
CA THR A 34 -5.90 -2.93 15.12
C THR A 34 -6.12 -3.09 13.61
N ASP A 35 -5.04 -3.08 12.83
CA ASP A 35 -5.12 -3.29 11.38
C ASP A 35 -5.69 -4.68 11.07
N LEU A 36 -5.15 -5.71 11.73
CA LEU A 36 -5.61 -7.08 11.57
C LEU A 36 -7.08 -7.25 11.96
N SER A 37 -7.53 -6.56 13.02
CA SER A 37 -8.93 -6.55 13.43
C SER A 37 -9.85 -6.04 12.31
N ILE A 38 -9.51 -4.90 11.71
CA ILE A 38 -10.31 -4.29 10.64
C ILE A 38 -10.23 -5.13 9.34
N ILE A 39 -9.06 -5.66 9.01
CA ILE A 39 -8.88 -6.55 7.86
C ILE A 39 -9.77 -7.79 8.00
N ARG A 40 -9.80 -8.43 9.18
CA ARG A 40 -10.58 -9.67 9.41
C ARG A 40 -12.09 -9.49 9.27
N GLN A 41 -12.61 -8.27 9.41
CA GLN A 41 -14.02 -7.95 9.17
C GLN A 41 -14.42 -8.11 7.70
N ARG A 42 -13.46 -8.16 6.75
CA ARG A 42 -13.75 -8.39 5.33
C ARG A 42 -14.03 -9.87 5.06
N ARG A 43 -15.01 -10.11 4.18
CA ARG A 43 -15.48 -11.46 3.82
C ARG A 43 -14.56 -12.11 2.78
N GLY A 44 -13.95 -13.23 3.14
CA GLY A 44 -13.13 -14.07 2.25
C GLY A 44 -11.67 -13.62 2.11
N PRO A 45 -10.74 -14.54 1.79
CA PRO A 45 -9.30 -14.24 1.74
C PRO A 45 -8.93 -13.20 0.68
N ALA A 46 -9.53 -13.26 -0.51
CA ALA A 46 -9.27 -12.30 -1.58
C ALA A 46 -9.64 -10.85 -1.18
N ASN A 47 -10.81 -10.67 -0.54
CA ASN A 47 -11.24 -9.33 -0.10
C ASN A 47 -10.39 -8.80 1.06
N ARG A 48 -9.96 -9.68 1.97
CA ARG A 48 -9.02 -9.32 3.04
C ARG A 48 -7.68 -8.86 2.49
N LEU A 49 -7.14 -9.59 1.51
CA LEU A 49 -5.90 -9.24 0.82
C LEU A 49 -6.04 -7.90 0.09
N GLY A 50 -7.07 -7.73 -0.73
CA GLY A 50 -7.31 -6.49 -1.47
C GLY A 50 -7.49 -5.29 -0.54
N PHE A 51 -8.28 -5.43 0.54
CA PHE A 51 -8.44 -4.38 1.54
C PHE A 51 -7.14 -4.02 2.24
N ALA A 52 -6.34 -5.03 2.62
CA ALA A 52 -5.06 -4.82 3.30
C ALA A 52 -4.02 -4.14 2.40
N VAL A 53 -3.98 -4.50 1.11
CA VAL A 53 -3.16 -3.81 0.11
C VAL A 53 -3.59 -2.35 0.01
N GLN A 54 -4.88 -2.05 -0.15
CA GLN A 54 -5.37 -0.67 -0.23
C GLN A 54 -5.04 0.13 1.04
N LEU A 55 -5.15 -0.49 2.22
CA LEU A 55 -4.75 0.13 3.49
C LEU A 55 -3.27 0.53 3.50
N CYS A 56 -2.39 -0.29 2.92
CA CYS A 56 -0.96 0.03 2.79
C CYS A 56 -0.73 1.27 1.91
N TYR A 57 -1.34 1.34 0.71
CA TYR A 57 -1.21 2.49 -0.19
C TYR A 57 -1.70 3.80 0.47
N LEU A 58 -2.81 3.72 1.22
CA LEU A 58 -3.37 4.84 1.97
C LEU A 58 -2.48 5.30 3.14
N ARG A 59 -1.75 4.37 3.77
CA ARG A 59 -0.85 4.69 4.88
C ARG A 59 0.43 5.37 4.40
N PHE A 60 1.04 4.81 3.38
CA PHE A 60 2.23 5.36 2.74
C PHE A 60 2.29 4.86 1.30
N PRO A 61 2.47 5.74 0.30
CA PRO A 61 2.71 7.19 0.41
C PRO A 61 1.44 8.04 0.58
N GLY A 62 0.27 7.44 0.80
CA GLY A 62 -1.00 8.19 0.93
C GLY A 62 -1.73 8.36 -0.40
N ILE A 63 -1.66 7.34 -1.26
CA ILE A 63 -2.30 7.31 -2.57
C ILE A 63 -3.35 6.20 -2.63
N LEU A 64 -4.16 6.22 -3.69
CA LEU A 64 -5.11 5.16 -4.01
C LEU A 64 -4.52 4.32 -5.14
N LEU A 65 -4.59 3.00 -5.01
CA LEU A 65 -4.30 2.09 -6.12
C LEU A 65 -5.50 2.09 -7.07
N GLY A 66 -5.26 2.33 -8.35
CA GLY A 66 -6.30 2.38 -9.38
C GLY A 66 -7.09 1.07 -9.52
N VAL A 67 -8.32 1.13 -10.04
CA VAL A 67 -9.22 -0.03 -10.18
C VAL A 67 -8.62 -1.14 -11.05
N ASP A 68 -7.90 -0.77 -12.11
CA ASP A 68 -7.28 -1.70 -13.06
C ASP A 68 -5.74 -1.70 -12.94
N GLU A 69 -5.21 -1.14 -11.85
CA GLU A 69 -3.78 -1.05 -11.61
C GLU A 69 -3.31 -2.25 -10.78
N PRO A 70 -2.32 -3.03 -11.25
CA PRO A 70 -1.78 -4.12 -10.45
C PRO A 70 -1.02 -3.55 -9.24
N PRO A 71 -1.18 -4.14 -8.05
CA PRO A 71 -0.42 -3.70 -6.89
C PRO A 71 1.06 -4.01 -7.06
N PHE A 72 1.91 -3.13 -6.54
CA PHE A 72 3.34 -3.34 -6.40
C PHE A 72 3.67 -4.74 -5.83
N PRO A 73 4.37 -5.61 -6.59
CA PRO A 73 4.52 -7.01 -6.22
C PRO A 73 5.22 -7.29 -4.87
N PRO A 74 6.28 -6.56 -4.48
CA PRO A 74 6.91 -6.75 -3.17
C PRO A 74 5.95 -6.48 -2.01
N LEU A 75 5.11 -5.45 -2.14
CA LEU A 75 4.07 -5.14 -1.15
C LEU A 75 3.01 -6.24 -1.11
N LEU A 76 2.52 -6.68 -2.28
CA LEU A 76 1.51 -7.73 -2.37
C LEU A 76 1.97 -9.01 -1.66
N LYS A 77 3.21 -9.42 -1.90
CA LYS A 77 3.81 -10.60 -1.26
C LYS A 77 3.91 -10.41 0.26
N LEU A 78 4.43 -9.28 0.72
CA LEU A 78 4.56 -8.98 2.15
C LEU A 78 3.20 -9.02 2.86
N VAL A 79 2.16 -8.45 2.26
CA VAL A 79 0.80 -8.44 2.82
C VAL A 79 0.22 -9.86 2.86
N ALA A 80 0.39 -10.63 1.78
CA ALA A 80 -0.07 -12.02 1.72
C ALA A 80 0.58 -12.90 2.80
N ASP A 81 1.90 -12.74 2.99
CA ASP A 81 2.67 -13.44 4.02
C ASP A 81 2.16 -13.10 5.44
N GLN A 82 1.93 -11.81 5.73
CA GLN A 82 1.38 -11.38 7.02
C GLN A 82 -0.03 -11.93 7.28
N LEU A 83 -0.86 -12.07 6.23
CA LEU A 83 -2.22 -12.58 6.32
C LEU A 83 -2.31 -14.12 6.22
N LYS A 84 -1.18 -14.80 5.91
CA LYS A 84 -1.12 -16.25 5.67
C LYS A 84 -2.09 -16.70 4.57
N VAL A 85 -2.15 -15.95 3.48
CA VAL A 85 -2.97 -16.26 2.30
C VAL A 85 -2.08 -16.42 1.07
N SER A 86 -2.55 -17.18 0.08
CA SER A 86 -1.91 -17.27 -1.23
C SER A 86 -2.26 -16.08 -2.11
N VAL A 87 -1.32 -15.68 -2.97
CA VAL A 87 -1.52 -14.69 -4.04
C VAL A 87 -1.94 -15.42 -5.31
#